data_AF-A0A258M909-F1
#
_entry.id   AF-A0A258M909-F1
#
_cell.length_a   1.000
_cell.length_b   1.000
_cell.length_c   1.000
_cell.angle_alpha   90.00
_cell.angle_beta   90.00
_cell.angle_gamma   90.00
#
_symmetry.space_group_name_H-M   'P 1'
#
loop_
_entity.id
_entity.type
_entity.pdbx_description
1 polymer ?
#
loop_
_entity_poly.entity_id
_entity_poly.type
_entity_poly.pdbx_seq_one_letter_code
_entity_poly.pdbx_strand_id
1 'polypeptide(L)' 'DFAQSAQLMQQNNPAVIPRNHLVEEALDAAVDDNNMTLLEKLLSVLASPYTTDTLEEKYTLAPSSALDSQYKTFCGT' A
#
# COMPACT_ATOMS: atom_id res chain seq x y z
N ASP A 1 15.32 -20.58 15.83
CA ASP A 1 15.98 -20.63 14.52
C ASP A 1 15.59 -19.37 13.75
N PHE A 2 16.57 -18.61 13.23
CA PHE A 2 16.31 -17.36 12.51
C PHE A 2 15.49 -17.60 11.23
N ALA A 3 15.77 -18.68 10.49
CA ALA A 3 15.09 -18.96 9.24
C ALA A 3 13.59 -19.21 9.47
N GLN A 4 13.26 -19.95 10.53
CA GLN A 4 11.88 -20.21 10.93
C GLN A 4 11.15 -18.92 11.35
N SER A 5 11.79 -18.06 12.14
CA SER A 5 11.20 -16.78 12.53
C SER A 5 10.97 -15.85 11.33
N ALA A 6 11.93 -15.79 10.40
CA ALA A 6 11.81 -14.96 9.20
C ALA A 6 10.65 -15.43 8.29
N GLN A 7 10.51 -16.74 8.08
CA GLN A 7 9.41 -17.30 7.30
C GLN A 7 8.05 -17.02 7.97
N LEU A 8 7.96 -17.15 9.29
CA LEU A 8 6.75 -16.82 10.04
C LEU A 8 6.38 -15.33 9.87
N MET A 9 7.36 -14.43 9.97
CA MET A 9 7.13 -13.00 9.77
C MET A 9 6.64 -12.68 8.35
N GLN A 10 7.23 -13.27 7.31
CA GLN A 10 6.81 -13.05 5.92
C GLN A 10 5.38 -13.53 5.66
N GLN A 11 4.94 -14.61 6.30
CA GLN A 11 3.59 -15.14 6.16
C GLN A 11 2.51 -14.31 6.86
N ASN A 12 2.88 -13.51 7.86
CA ASN A 12 1.94 -12.77 8.70
C ASN A 12 1.99 -11.25 8.52
N ASN A 13 3.13 -10.72 8.07
CA ASN A 13 3.32 -9.28 7.85
C ASN A 13 3.21 -9.01 6.35
N PRO A 14 2.15 -8.32 5.89
CA PRO A 14 2.01 -7.98 4.49
C PRO A 14 3.13 -7.02 4.06
N ALA A 15 3.65 -7.23 2.86
CA ALA A 15 4.60 -6.35 2.19
C ALA A 15 3.94 -5.04 1.70
N VAL A 16 2.63 -5.06 1.44
CA VAL A 16 1.85 -3.90 0.97
C VAL A 16 0.56 -3.74 1.77
N ILE A 17 0.16 -2.49 1.97
CA ILE A 17 -1.09 -2.12 2.63
C ILE A 17 -1.76 -0.99 1.83
N PRO A 18 -3.09 -0.83 1.90
CA PRO A 18 -3.80 0.26 1.23
C PRO A 18 -3.53 1.59 1.96
N ARG A 19 -2.35 2.18 1.76
CA ARG A 19 -1.98 3.48 2.36
C ARG A 19 -2.93 4.57 1.86
N ASN A 20 -3.37 5.46 2.75
CA ASN A 20 -4.38 6.49 2.43
C ASN A 20 -4.05 7.29 1.17
N HIS A 21 -2.82 7.80 1.02
CA HIS A 21 -2.45 8.57 -0.16
C HIS A 21 -2.54 7.81 -1.49
N LEU A 22 -2.30 6.49 -1.50
CA LEU A 22 -2.44 5.67 -2.70
C LEU A 22 -3.92 5.42 -3.04
N VAL A 23 -4.75 5.30 -2.01
CA VAL A 23 -6.20 5.17 -2.16
C VAL A 23 -6.78 6.48 -2.69
N GLU A 24 -6.39 7.61 -2.11
CA GLU A 24 -6.80 8.95 -2.54
C GLU A 24 -6.36 9.22 -3.98
N GLU A 25 -5.09 8.96 -4.34
CA GLU A 25 -4.60 9.09 -5.73
C GLU A 25 -5.44 8.28 -6.73
N ALA A 26 -5.80 7.04 -6.36
CA ALA A 26 -6.62 6.18 -7.22
C ALA A 26 -8.07 6.67 -7.34
N LEU A 27 -8.64 7.23 -6.27
CA LEU A 27 -9.99 7.78 -6.26
C LEU A 27 -10.05 9.09 -7.05
N ASP A 28 -9.10 9.99 -6.85
CA ASP A 28 -9.02 11.28 -7.55
C ASP A 28 -8.90 11.04 -9.06
N ALA A 29 -8.00 10.15 -9.50
CA ALA A 29 -7.89 9.79 -10.92
C ALA A 29 -9.17 9.16 -11.49
N ALA A 30 -9.88 8.34 -10.70
CA ALA A 30 -11.13 7.74 -11.12
C ALA A 30 -12.28 8.75 -11.23
N VAL A 31 -12.35 9.73 -10.32
CA VAL A 31 -13.43 10.71 -10.25
C VAL A 31 -13.20 11.89 -11.17
N ASP A 32 -12.00 12.48 -11.15
CA ASP A 32 -11.69 13.72 -11.86
C ASP A 32 -11.28 13.46 -13.32
N ASP A 33 -10.53 12.38 -13.56
CA ASP A 33 -9.99 12.03 -14.88
C ASP A 33 -10.69 10.84 -15.55
N ASN A 34 -11.68 10.23 -14.88
CA ASN A 34 -12.37 9.01 -15.32
C ASN A 34 -11.39 7.86 -15.66
N ASN A 35 -10.25 7.81 -14.95
CA ASN A 35 -9.15 6.88 -15.17
C ASN A 35 -9.07 5.81 -14.06
N MET A 36 -9.54 4.61 -14.36
CA MET A 36 -9.56 3.48 -13.42
C MET A 36 -8.22 2.75 -13.27
N THR A 37 -7.21 3.10 -14.08
CA THR A 37 -5.95 2.35 -14.15
C THR A 37 -5.22 2.27 -12.81
N LEU A 38 -5.24 3.36 -12.03
CA LEU A 38 -4.56 3.39 -10.72
C LEU A 38 -5.27 2.51 -9.69
N LEU A 39 -6.60 2.51 -9.69
CA LEU A 39 -7.41 1.66 -8.83
C LEU A 39 -7.19 0.19 -9.17
N GLU A 40 -7.24 -0.19 -10.45
CA GLU A 40 -7.01 -1.56 -10.89
C GLU A 40 -5.62 -2.06 -10.52
N LYS A 41 -4.57 -1.24 -10.70
CA LYS A 41 -3.21 -1.58 -10.27
C LYS A 41 -3.11 -1.76 -8.76
N LEU A 42 -3.70 -0.84 -7.98
CA LEU A 42 -3.70 -0.93 -6.52
C LEU A 42 -4.40 -2.22 -6.06
N LEU A 43 -5.56 -2.55 -6.62
CA LEU A 43 -6.28 -3.78 -6.32
C LEU A 43 -5.49 -5.04 -6.70
N SER A 44 -4.83 -5.03 -7.86
CA SER A 44 -3.98 -6.16 -8.29
C SER A 44 -2.85 -6.43 -7.31
N VAL A 45 -2.23 -5.39 -6.75
CA VAL A 45 -1.16 -5.52 -5.75
C VAL A 45 -1.71 -6.00 -4.40
N LEU A 46 -2.86 -5.46 -3.97
CA LEU A 46 -3.52 -5.85 -2.72
C LEU A 46 -4.10 -7.28 -2.74
N ALA A 47 -4.31 -7.87 -3.92
CA ALA A 47 -4.75 -9.25 -4.05
C ALA A 47 -3.70 -10.28 -3.60
N SER A 48 -2.43 -9.89 -3.48
CA SER A 48 -1.34 -10.76 -3.02
C SER A 48 -0.40 -10.01 -2.08
N PRO A 49 -0.88 -9.57 -0.90
CA PRO A 49 -0.20 -8.55 -0.11
C PRO A 49 1.07 -9.04 0.58
N TYR A 50 1.32 -10.35 0.61
CA TYR A 50 2.49 -10.98 1.24
C TYR A 50 3.62 -11.31 0.25
N THR A 51 3.40 -11.14 -1.05
CA THR A 51 4.39 -11.48 -2.09
C THR A 51 5.24 -10.25 -2.43
N THR A 52 6.57 -10.38 -2.38
CA THR A 52 7.50 -9.27 -2.60
C THR A 52 8.06 -9.16 -4.01
N ASP A 53 8.05 -10.26 -4.77
CA ASP A 53 8.91 -10.40 -5.96
C ASP A 53 8.45 -9.61 -7.17
N THR A 54 7.20 -9.14 -7.18
CA THR A 54 6.56 -8.48 -8.34
C THR A 54 5.99 -7.11 -8.01
N LEU A 55 6.35 -6.53 -6.86
CA LEU A 55 5.78 -5.26 -6.41
C LEU A 55 6.55 -4.07 -6.95
N GLU A 56 5.84 -3.11 -7.54
CA GLU A 56 6.42 -1.80 -7.82
C GLU A 56 6.77 -1.10 -6.49
N GLU A 57 7.95 -0.48 -6.45
CA GLU A 57 8.50 0.18 -5.25
C GLU A 57 7.51 1.20 -4.64
N LYS A 58 6.72 1.87 -5.48
CA LYS A 58 5.74 2.85 -5.02
C LYS A 58 4.72 2.32 -4.02
N TYR A 59 4.41 1.01 -4.05
CA TYR A 59 3.43 0.39 -3.15
C TYR A 59 4.03 -0.05 -1.81
N THR A 60 5.36 -0.14 -1.71
CA THR A 60 6.08 -0.58 -0.50
C THR A 60 6.68 0.57 0.28
N LEU A 61 6.97 1.68 -0.39
CA LEU A 61 7.54 2.88 0.23
C LEU A 61 6.59 3.53 1.23
N ALA A 62 7.19 4.16 2.24
CA ALA A 62 6.49 5.09 3.10
C ALA A 62 6.16 6.37 2.31
N PRO A 63 5.07 7.09 2.67
CA PRO A 63 4.84 8.42 2.13
C PRO A 63 6.03 9.34 2.44
N SER A 64 6.23 10.36 1.61
CA SER A 64 7.22 11.40 1.92
C SER A 64 6.86 12.09 3.24
N SER A 65 7.85 12.54 4.00
CA SER A 65 7.62 13.23 5.28
C SER A 65 6.75 14.48 5.14
N ALA A 66 6.89 15.20 4.01
CA ALA A 66 6.07 16.35 3.67
C ALA A 66 4.60 15.99 3.49
N LEU A 67 4.31 14.82 2.90
CA LEU A 67 2.95 14.32 2.72
C LEU A 67 2.39 13.78 4.04
N ASP A 68 3.19 13.00 4.78
CA ASP A 68 2.77 12.37 6.05
C ASP A 68 2.36 13.42 7.09
N SER A 69 3.09 14.54 7.18
CA SER A 69 2.76 15.66 8.08
C SER A 69 1.43 16.35 7.80
N GLN A 70 0.82 16.14 6.63
CA GLN A 70 -0.48 16.72 6.26
C GLN A 70 -1.66 15.81 6.64
N TYR A 71 -1.40 14.52 6.88
CA TYR A 71 -2.44 13.57 7.23
C TYR A 71 -2.87 13.72 8.69
N LYS A 72 -4.19 13.80 8.89
CA LYS A 72 -4.82 13.67 10.21
C LYS A 72 -5.33 12.25 10.36
N THR A 73 -4.75 11.52 11.30
CA THR A 73 -5.26 10.21 11.68
C THR A 73 -6.45 10.39 12.63
N PHE A 74 -7.60 9.85 12.24
CA PHE A 74 -8.81 9.83 13.09
C PHE A 74 -9.00 8.50 13.80
N CYS A 75 -8.01 7.61 13.76
CA CYS A 75 -8.03 6.40 14.58
C CYS A 75 -7.92 6.83 16.05
N GLY A 76 -9.06 7.00 16.70
CA GLY A 76 -9.18 7.25 18.14
C GLY A 76 -8.85 6.01 18.97
N THR A 77 -7.71 5.38 18.70
CA THR A 77 -7.06 4.32 19.47
C THR A 77 -5.64 4.71 19.77
#